data_AF-A0A8J6PGD1-F1
#
_entry.id   AF-A0A8J6PGD1-F1
#
_cell.length_a   1.000
_cell.length_b   1.000
_cell.length_c   1.000
_cell.angle_alpha   90.00
_cell.angle_beta   90.00
_cell.angle_gamma   90.00
#
_symmetry.space_group_name_H-M   'P 1'
#
loop_
_entity.id
_entity.type
_entity.pdbx_description
1 polymer ?
#
loop_
_entity_poly.entity_id
_entity_poly.type
_entity_poly.pdbx_seq_one_letter_code
_entity_poly.pdbx_strand_id
1 'polypeptide(L)' 'PELTAFLGEQGLEPRKFPEFMLVLDSFPFTPAGKVDKRALAGQAGIATGRLAEAQGAA' A
#
# COMPACT_ATOMS: atom_id res chain seq x y z
N PRO A 1 -13.21 -3.95 -7.11
CA PRO A 1 -14.36 -3.23 -7.73
C PRO A 1 -15.27 -2.52 -6.70
N GLU A 2 -15.61 -3.16 -5.58
CA GLU A 2 -16.48 -2.56 -4.54
C GLU A 2 -15.86 -1.29 -3.92
N LEU A 3 -14.58 -1.33 -3.53
CA LEU A 3 -13.94 -0.18 -2.88
C LEU A 3 -13.77 1.01 -3.84
N THR A 4 -13.41 0.78 -5.10
CA THR A 4 -13.29 1.86 -6.10
C THR A 4 -14.65 2.48 -6.44
N ALA A 5 -15.73 1.68 -6.45
CA ALA A 5 -17.08 2.20 -6.63
C ALA A 5 -17.48 3.07 -5.44
N PHE A 6 -17.27 2.59 -4.21
CA PHE A 6 -17.48 3.37 -2.98
C PHE A 6 -16.71 4.70 -3.01
N LEU A 7 -15.43 4.68 -3.38
CA LEU A 7 -14.62 5.90 -3.48
C LEU A 7 -15.17 6.89 -4.51
N GLY A 8 -15.67 6.41 -5.64
CA GLY A 8 -16.34 7.25 -6.65
C GLY A 8 -17.63 7.88 -6.11
N GLU A 9 -18.43 7.12 -5.36
CA GLU A 9 -19.63 7.63 -4.68
C GLU A 9 -19.30 8.69 -3.61
N GLN A 10 -18.15 8.56 -2.94
CA GLN A 10 -17.63 9.57 -2.01
C GLN A 10 -17.05 10.81 -2.72
N GLY A 11 -17.11 10.89 -4.05
CA GLY A 11 -16.64 12.04 -4.82
C GLY A 11 -15.14 12.02 -5.13
N LEU A 12 -14.45 10.89 -4.93
CA LEU A 12 -13.06 10.77 -5.34
C LEU A 12 -12.98 10.61 -6.86
N GLU A 13 -12.17 11.45 -7.50
CA GLU A 13 -11.95 11.38 -8.95
C GLU A 13 -11.27 10.07 -9.37
N PRO A 14 -11.70 9.40 -10.46
CA PRO A 14 -11.15 8.10 -10.87
C PRO A 14 -9.63 8.06 -11.06
N ARG A 15 -9.01 9.18 -11.48
CA ARG A 15 -7.55 9.28 -11.62
C ARG A 15 -6.77 9.19 -10.30
N LYS A 16 -7.47 9.32 -9.17
CA LYS A 16 -6.92 9.17 -7.81
C LYS A 16 -7.14 7.76 -7.26
N PHE A 17 -7.79 6.88 -8.02
CA PHE A 17 -7.96 5.49 -7.59
C PHE A 17 -6.61 4.79 -7.64
N PRO A 18 -6.29 3.97 -6.62
CA PRO A 18 -5.04 3.22 -6.62
C PRO A 18 -5.11 2.11 -7.66
N GLU A 19 -3.99 1.83 -8.33
CA GLU A 19 -3.87 0.73 -9.28
C GLU A 19 -3.89 -0.64 -8.60
N PHE A 20 -3.38 -0.72 -7.36
CA PHE A 20 -3.30 -1.94 -6.57
C PHE A 20 -3.76 -1.65 -5.14
N MET A 21 -4.48 -2.60 -4.56
CA MET A 21 -4.89 -2.59 -3.17
C MET A 21 -4.43 -3.88 -2.50
N LEU A 22 -3.74 -3.76 -1.37
CA LEU A 22 -3.30 -4.89 -0.57
C LEU A 22 -4.04 -4.88 0.77
N VAL A 23 -4.72 -5.98 1.08
CA VAL A 23 -5.30 -6.20 2.40
C VAL A 23 -4.23 -6.82 3.28
N LEU A 24 -4.05 -6.26 4.48
CA LEU A 24 -3.08 -6.72 5.47
C LEU A 24 -3.81 -7.05 6.76
N ASP A 25 -3.45 -8.16 7.38
CA ASP A 25 -3.98 -8.53 8.70
C ASP A 25 -3.48 -7.58 9.81
N SER A 26 -2.27 -7.04 9.64
CA SER A 26 -1.67 -6.07 10.55
C SER A 26 -0.65 -5.19 9.84
N PHE A 27 -0.45 -3.96 10.35
CA PHE A 27 0.61 -3.08 9.89
C PHE A 27 1.94 -3.43 10.60
N PRO A 28 3.07 -3.39 9.88
CA PRO A 28 4.37 -3.43 10.51
C PRO A 28 4.62 -2.11 11.27
N PHE A 29 5.15 -2.22 12.48
CA PHE A 29 5.49 -1.07 13.32
C PHE A 29 6.96 -1.07 13.70
N THR A 30 7.52 0.13 13.83
CA THR A 30 8.83 0.37 14.47
C THR A 30 8.74 0.13 15.98
N PRO A 31 9.87 -0.01 16.70
CA PRO A 31 9.86 -0.13 18.15
C PRO A 31 9.19 1.05 18.87
N ALA A 32 9.17 2.22 18.24
CA ALA A 32 8.47 3.40 18.74
C ALA A 32 6.95 3.40 18.44
N GLY A 33 6.41 2.32 17.85
CA GLY A 33 4.99 2.16 17.53
C GLY A 33 4.52 2.88 16.26
N LYS A 34 5.42 3.54 15.51
CA LYS A 34 5.08 4.17 14.22
C LYS A 34 5.04 3.13 13.11
N VAL A 35 4.18 3.31 12.10
CA VAL A 35 4.15 2.43 10.92
C VAL A 35 5.53 2.40 10.24
N ASP A 36 6.05 1.19 10.05
CA ASP A 36 7.29 0.99 9.31
C ASP A 36 6.99 0.94 7.80
N LYS A 37 7.19 2.09 7.13
CA LYS A 37 6.96 2.23 5.69
C LYS A 37 7.90 1.36 4.84
N ARG A 38 9.11 1.04 5.32
CA ARG A 38 10.07 0.22 4.56
C ARG A 38 9.64 -1.24 4.58
N ALA A 39 9.27 -1.75 5.74
CA ALA A 39 8.72 -3.10 5.87
C ALA A 39 7.42 -3.23 5.06
N LEU A 40 6.54 -2.23 5.15
CA LEU A 40 5.28 -2.19 4.40
C LEU A 40 5.51 -2.21 2.88
N ALA A 41 6.46 -1.41 2.37
CA ALA A 41 6.81 -1.41 0.96
C ALA A 41 7.39 -2.77 0.49
N GLY A 42 8.19 -3.42 1.33
CA GLY A 42 8.67 -4.78 1.07
C GLY A 42 7.53 -5.80 0.92
N GLN A 43 6.56 -5.78 1.85
CA GLN A 43 5.37 -6.62 1.78
C GLN A 43 4.54 -6.36 0.50
N ALA A 44 4.35 -5.10 0.14
CA ALA A 44 3.66 -4.72 -1.10
C ALA A 44 4.41 -5.22 -2.35
N GLY A 45 5.74 -5.08 -2.39
CA GLY A 45 6.58 -5.58 -3.49
C GLY A 45 6.49 -7.09 -3.65
N ILE A 46 6.51 -7.85 -2.55
CA ILE A 46 6.31 -9.30 -2.55
C ILE A 46 4.92 -9.64 -3.11
N ALA A 47 3.86 -9.03 -2.56
CA ALA A 47 2.48 -9.35 -2.93
C ALA A 47 2.13 -9.02 -4.38
N THR A 48 2.77 -8.00 -4.96
CA THR A 48 2.51 -7.56 -6.33
C THR A 48 3.53 -8.14 -7.34
N GLY A 49 4.47 -8.99 -6.90
CA GLY A 49 5.51 -9.58 -7.75
C GLY A 49 6.56 -8.57 -8.26
N ARG A 50 6.66 -7.38 -7.64
CA ARG A 50 7.61 -6.32 -7.99
C ARG A 50 8.80 -6.29 -7.03
N LEU A 51 9.51 -7.41 -6.93
CA LEU A 51 10.72 -7.51 -6.11
C LEU A 51 11.93 -6.85 -6.78
N ALA A 52 11.88 -5.52 -6.92
CA ALA A 52 13.02 -4.66 -7.21
C ALA A 52 12.60 -3.21 -6.87
N GLU A 53 13.53 -2.36 -6.47
CA GLU A 53 13.40 -0.91 -6.19
C GLU A 53 13.25 -0.44 -4.73
N ALA A 54 13.04 -1.30 -3.74
CA ALA A 54 13.03 -0.86 -2.31
C ALA A 54 14.43 -0.80 -1.65
N GLN A 55 15.49 -1.18 -2.37
CA GLN A 55 16.89 -1.14 -1.92
C GLN A 55 17.66 -0.05 -2.68
N GLY A 56 17.42 1.22 -2.34
CA GLY A 56 18.07 2.35 -3.02
C GLY A 56 17.83 3.69 -2.33
N ALA A 57 18.07 3.75 -1.02
CA ALA A 57 18.22 5.01 -0.31
C ALA A 57 19.13 4.74 0.90
N ALA A 58 20.43 4.75 0.61
CA ALA A 58 21.51 4.91 1.58
C ALA A 58 21.90 6.39 1.60
#